data_AF-A0A1H1RX75-F1
#
_entry.id   AF-A0A1H1RX75-F1
#
_cell.length_a   1.000
_cell.length_b   1.000
_cell.length_c   1.000
_cell.angle_alpha   90.00
_cell.angle_beta   90.00
_cell.angle_gamma   90.00
#
_symmetry.space_group_name_H-M   'P 1'
#
loop_
_entity.id
_entity.type
_entity.pdbx_description
1 polymer ?
#
loop_
_entity_poly.entity_id
_entity_poly.type
_entity_poly.pdbx_seq_one_letter_code
_entity_poly.pdbx_strand_id
1 'polypeptide(L)'
;MPPTPPTDVELDMLIRARLASLGIDLDQLPAGTGTDPQTGAPGRDAALASLRSFVRGTVGTLAGYQLPAPAGTAADTADALSQQHAPMLYPSISTEWRQ
;
A
#
# COMPACT_ATOMS: atom_id res chain seq x y z
N MET A 1 20.59 13.37 -6.84
CA MET A 1 20.83 11.92 -6.68
C MET A 1 19.51 11.26 -6.33
N PRO A 2 19.18 10.08 -6.87
CA PRO A 2 18.01 9.34 -6.38
C PRO A 2 18.24 8.94 -4.92
N PRO A 3 17.17 8.88 -4.10
CA PRO A 3 17.29 8.41 -2.72
C PRO A 3 17.79 6.96 -2.69
N THR A 4 18.71 6.66 -1.78
CA THR A 4 19.17 5.29 -1.56
C THR A 4 18.01 4.43 -1.05
N PRO A 5 17.71 3.28 -1.67
CA PRO A 5 16.65 2.41 -1.19
C PRO A 5 17.00 1.84 0.20
N PRO A 6 16.02 1.64 1.08
CA PRO A 6 16.26 1.11 2.40
C PRO A 6 16.80 -0.32 2.34
N THR A 7 17.70 -0.63 3.27
CA THR A 7 18.23 -1.97 3.51
C THR A 7 17.17 -2.86 4.15
N ASP A 8 17.39 -4.18 4.16
CA ASP A 8 16.46 -5.12 4.78
C ASP A 8 16.35 -4.93 6.30
N VAL A 9 17.45 -4.59 6.97
CA VAL A 9 17.46 -4.33 8.42
C VAL A 9 16.61 -3.09 8.76
N GLU A 10 16.74 -2.03 7.97
CA GLU A 10 15.92 -0.82 8.15
C GLU A 10 14.44 -1.09 7.90
N LEU A 11 14.12 -1.91 6.88
CA LEU A 11 12.75 -2.34 6.64
C LEU A 11 12.20 -3.21 7.77
N ASP A 12 12.99 -4.14 8.30
CA ASP A 12 12.57 -4.98 9.41
C ASP A 12 12.28 -4.14 10.67
N MET A 13 13.08 -3.12 10.95
CA MET A 13 12.82 -2.16 12.04
C MET A 13 11.50 -1.41 11.82
N LEU A 14 11.29 -0.86 10.62
CA LEU A 14 10.04 -0.17 10.26
C LEU A 14 8.82 -1.08 10.43
N ILE A 15 8.90 -2.29 9.88
CA ILE A 15 7.82 -3.28 9.91
C ILE A 15 7.50 -3.66 11.36
N ARG A 16 8.50 -3.99 12.17
CA ARG A 16 8.30 -4.34 13.59
C ARG A 16 7.69 -3.18 14.39
N ALA A 17 8.20 -1.96 14.20
CA ALA A 17 7.64 -0.78 14.85
C ALA A 17 6.18 -0.53 14.45
N ARG A 18 5.86 -0.69 13.16
CA ARG A 18 4.49 -0.51 12.66
C ARG A 18 3.55 -1.56 13.21
N LEU A 19 3.95 -2.82 13.22
CA LEU A 19 3.15 -3.92 13.77
C LEU A 19 2.92 -3.75 15.28
N ALA A 20 3.96 -3.39 16.03
CA ALA A 20 3.85 -3.11 17.47
C ALA A 20 2.86 -1.96 17.76
N SER A 21 2.84 -0.91 16.93
CA SER A 21 1.86 0.19 17.07
C SER A 21 0.40 -0.25 16.84
N LEU A 22 0.21 -1.35 16.12
CA LEU A 22 -1.10 -1.98 15.89
C LEU A 22 -1.41 -3.08 16.92
N GLY A 23 -0.52 -3.29 17.89
CA GLY A 23 -0.66 -4.37 18.88
C GLY A 23 -0.33 -5.76 18.34
N ILE A 24 0.33 -5.86 17.18
CA ILE A 24 0.72 -7.13 16.57
C ILE A 24 2.17 -7.44 16.96
N ASP A 25 2.37 -8.54 17.67
CA ASP A 25 3.68 -9.06 18.03
C ASP A 25 4.09 -10.20 17.07
N LEU A 26 5.15 -9.95 16.29
CA LEU A 26 5.66 -10.90 15.30
C LEU A 26 6.33 -12.12 15.94
N ASP A 27 6.77 -12.00 17.19
CA ASP A 27 7.46 -13.08 17.90
C ASP A 27 6.50 -14.15 18.44
N GLN A 28 5.18 -13.92 18.32
CA GLN A 28 4.14 -14.95 18.51
C GLN A 28 4.11 -15.98 17.38
N LEU A 29 4.74 -15.69 16.23
CA LEU A 29 4.84 -16.63 15.12
C LEU A 29 6.00 -17.62 15.32
N PRO A 30 5.84 -18.88 14.87
CA PRO A 30 6.92 -19.86 14.94
C PRO A 30 8.14 -19.38 14.15
N ALA A 31 9.34 -19.64 14.65
CA ALA A 31 10.58 -19.28 13.96
C ALA A 31 10.73 -20.01 12.62
N GLY A 32 11.51 -19.44 11.70
CA GLY A 32 11.78 -20.05 10.40
C GLY A 32 10.75 -19.67 9.34
N THR A 33 10.84 -20.37 8.21
CA THR A 33 10.02 -20.14 7.01
C THR A 33 8.91 -21.17 6.82
N GLY A 34 8.88 -22.23 7.63
CA GLY A 34 7.86 -23.27 7.56
C GLY A 34 6.50 -22.79 8.06
N THR A 35 5.43 -23.29 7.47
CA THR A 35 4.08 -23.05 7.97
C THR A 35 3.78 -23.92 9.18
N ASP A 36 3.03 -23.39 10.14
CA ASP A 36 2.48 -24.16 11.25
C ASP A 36 1.55 -25.27 10.71
N PRO A 37 1.80 -26.56 11.00
CA PRO A 37 0.96 -27.66 10.51
C PRO A 37 -0.46 -27.66 11.08
N GLN A 38 -0.71 -26.99 12.21
CA GLN A 38 -2.02 -26.98 12.88
C GLN A 38 -2.90 -25.81 12.42
N THR A 39 -2.31 -24.62 12.26
CA THR A 39 -3.06 -23.40 11.92
C THR A 39 -2.87 -22.95 10.47
N GLY A 40 -1.84 -23.46 9.78
CA GLY A 40 -1.42 -22.97 8.47
C GLY A 40 -0.73 -21.60 8.50
N ALA A 41 -0.50 -21.04 9.69
CA ALA A 41 0.16 -19.74 9.83
C ALA A 41 1.58 -19.78 9.26
N PRO A 42 2.04 -18.71 8.57
CA PRO A 42 3.40 -18.65 8.09
C PRO A 42 4.39 -18.58 9.25
N GLY A 43 5.57 -19.16 9.05
CA GLY A 43 6.71 -18.90 9.92
C GLY A 43 7.09 -17.41 9.90
N ARG A 44 7.64 -16.94 11.01
CA ARG A 44 8.01 -15.55 11.26
C ARG A 44 8.88 -14.97 10.15
N ASP A 45 9.85 -15.73 9.67
CA ASP A 45 10.80 -15.26 8.66
C ASP A 45 10.14 -15.17 7.28
N ALA A 46 9.20 -16.08 6.99
CA ALA A 46 8.39 -16.03 5.77
C ALA A 46 7.42 -14.84 5.80
N ALA A 47 6.78 -14.56 6.95
CA ALA A 47 5.93 -13.39 7.13
C ALA A 47 6.73 -12.10 6.94
N LEU A 48 7.91 -11.99 7.56
CA LEU A 48 8.77 -10.80 7.47
C LEU A 48 9.27 -10.57 6.03
N ALA A 49 9.65 -11.63 5.31
CA ALA A 49 10.05 -11.54 3.91
C ALA A 49 8.89 -11.06 3.01
N SER A 50 7.67 -11.58 3.23
CA SER A 50 6.48 -11.14 2.50
C SER A 50 6.15 -9.67 2.75
N LEU A 51 6.23 -9.23 4.02
CA LEU A 51 6.02 -7.83 4.39
C LEU A 51 7.08 -6.90 3.79
N ARG A 52 8.34 -7.31 3.74
CA ARG A 52 9.39 -6.54 3.04
C ARG A 52 9.09 -6.38 1.56
N SER A 53 8.71 -7.47 0.89
CA SER A 53 8.31 -7.45 -0.52
C SER A 53 7.13 -6.50 -0.75
N PHE A 54 6.11 -6.58 0.12
CA PHE A 54 4.96 -5.69 0.09
C PHE A 54 5.38 -4.23 0.22
N VAL A 55 6.14 -3.86 1.26
CA VAL A 55 6.56 -2.47 1.49
C VAL A 55 7.37 -1.91 0.33
N ARG A 56 8.30 -2.70 -0.24
CA ARG A 56 9.08 -2.30 -1.42
C ARG A 56 8.22 -2.12 -2.67
N GLY A 57 7.22 -2.98 -2.87
CA GLY A 57 6.46 -3.05 -4.12
C GLY A 57 5.19 -2.19 -4.16
N THR A 58 4.51 -2.00 -3.03
CA THR A 58 3.15 -1.42 -3.06
C THR A 58 3.10 0.07 -2.83
N VAL A 59 3.93 0.65 -1.96
CA VAL A 59 3.79 2.07 -1.61
C VAL A 59 4.08 2.97 -2.83
N GLY A 60 5.15 2.70 -3.59
CA GLY A 60 5.45 3.44 -4.81
C GLY A 60 4.39 3.22 -5.90
N THR A 61 3.93 1.97 -6.07
CA THR A 61 2.93 1.61 -7.08
C THR A 61 1.56 2.24 -6.79
N LEU A 62 1.13 2.27 -5.53
CA LEU A 62 -0.13 2.89 -5.12
C LEU A 62 -0.03 4.42 -5.16
N ALA A 63 1.10 5.00 -4.73
CA ALA A 63 1.30 6.45 -4.78
C ALA A 63 1.39 6.98 -6.22
N GLY A 64 1.95 6.19 -7.13
CA GLY A 64 2.02 6.49 -8.56
C GLY A 64 0.83 5.98 -9.37
N TYR A 65 -0.20 5.42 -8.73
CA TYR A 65 -1.36 4.92 -9.44
C TYR A 65 -2.17 6.09 -10.02
N GLN A 66 -2.38 6.05 -11.32
CA GLN A 66 -3.11 7.06 -12.07
C GLN A 66 -4.27 6.41 -12.82
N LEU A 67 -5.46 7.01 -12.74
CA LEU A 67 -6.61 6.52 -13.48
C LEU A 67 -6.34 6.59 -15.00
N PRO A 68 -6.77 5.60 -15.80
CA PRO A 68 -6.52 5.58 -17.23
C PRO A 68 -7.13 6.80 -17.92
N ALA A 69 -6.32 7.53 -18.68
CA ALA A 69 -6.80 8.58 -19.59
C ALA A 69 -7.20 7.98 -20.95
N PRO A 70 -8.08 8.63 -21.73
CA PRO A 70 -8.40 8.21 -23.09
C PRO A 70 -7.15 8.05 -23.97
N ALA A 71 -7.19 7.12 -24.93
CA ALA A 71 -6.08 6.88 -25.84
C ALA A 71 -5.71 8.16 -26.63
N GLY A 72 -4.41 8.45 -26.73
CA GLY A 72 -3.91 9.67 -27.38
C GLY A 72 -3.81 10.90 -26.50
N THR A 73 -4.19 10.80 -25.21
CA THR A 73 -4.00 11.90 -24.25
C THR A 73 -2.51 12.09 -23.93
N ALA A 74 -2.01 13.31 -24.02
CA ALA A 74 -0.65 13.65 -23.62
C ALA A 74 -0.43 13.39 -22.12
N ALA A 75 0.79 12.99 -21.72
CA ALA A 75 1.07 12.52 -20.35
C ALA A 75 0.79 13.56 -19.26
N ASP A 76 1.10 14.83 -19.52
CA ASP A 76 0.80 15.97 -18.65
C ASP A 76 -0.71 16.20 -18.47
N THR A 77 -1.46 16.04 -19.56
CA THR A 77 -2.93 16.17 -19.57
C THR A 77 -3.58 14.99 -18.87
N ALA A 78 -3.07 13.77 -19.06
CA ALA A 78 -3.54 12.58 -18.37
C ALA A 78 -3.40 12.73 -16.85
N ASP A 79 -2.30 13.33 -16.37
CA ASP A 79 -2.06 13.57 -14.95
C ASP A 79 -3.07 14.55 -14.36
N ALA A 80 -3.28 15.67 -15.04
CA ALA A 80 -4.32 16.63 -14.67
C ALA A 80 -5.74 16.02 -14.65
N LEU A 81 -6.08 15.16 -15.63
CA LEU A 81 -7.39 14.48 -15.68
C LEU A 81 -7.59 13.50 -14.53
N SER A 82 -6.53 12.82 -14.09
CA SER A 82 -6.60 11.85 -12.98
C SER A 82 -6.99 12.48 -11.64
N GLN A 83 -6.70 13.78 -11.49
CA GLN A 83 -7.01 14.58 -10.30
C GLN A 83 -8.31 15.38 -10.44
N GLN A 84 -9.05 15.24 -11.56
CA GLN A 84 -10.32 15.95 -11.71
C GLN A 84 -11.38 15.36 -10.79
N HIS A 85 -12.11 16.26 -10.12
CA HIS A 85 -13.30 15.87 -9.38
C HIS A 85 -14.31 15.22 -10.33
N ALA A 86 -14.88 14.09 -9.91
CA ALA A 86 -15.95 13.45 -10.65
C ALA A 86 -17.10 14.46 -10.85
N PRO A 87 -17.59 14.67 -12.09
CA PRO A 87 -18.69 15.58 -12.33
C PRO A 87 -19.94 15.09 -11.60
N MET A 88 -20.59 16.00 -10.86
CA MET A 88 -21.86 15.71 -10.20
C MET A 88 -22.95 15.54 -11.25
N LEU A 89 -23.32 14.29 -11.52
CA LEU A 89 -24.34 13.94 -12.51
C LEU A 89 -25.73 14.51 -12.16
N TYR A 90 -25.99 14.76 -10.88
CA TYR A 90 -27.26 15.30 -10.39
C TYR A 90 -27.03 16.45 -9.40
N PRO A 91 -26.77 17.67 -9.90
CA PRO A 91 -26.49 18.82 -9.04
C PRO A 91 -27.61 19.18 -8.06
N SER A 92 -28.85 18.87 -8.42
CA SER A 92 -30.04 19.09 -7.58
C SER A 92 -29.98 18.34 -6.26
N ILE A 93 -29.46 17.10 -6.22
CA ILE A 93 -29.39 16.27 -5.01
C ILE A 93 -28.56 16.96 -3.92
N SER A 94 -27.42 17.56 -4.29
CA SER A 94 -26.53 18.23 -3.34
C SER A 94 -27.05 19.59 -2.89
N THR A 95 -28.00 20.18 -3.61
CA THR A 95 -28.69 21.41 -3.18
C THR A 95 -29.75 21.08 -2.13
N GLU A 96 -30.56 20.04 -2.37
CA GLU A 96 -31.59 19.57 -1.43
C GLU A 96 -31.00 19.06 -0.11
N TRP A 97 -29.82 18.42 -0.14
CA TRP A 97 -29.13 17.98 1.09
C TRP A 97 -28.59 19.10 1.98
N ARG A 98 -28.52 20.34 1.48
CA ARG A 98 -27.98 21.51 2.21
C ARG A 98 -29.08 22.49 2.66
N GLN A 99 -30.35 22.20 2.39
CA GLN A 99 -31.50 22.84 3.04
C GLN A 99 -31.79 22.18 4.38
#